data_AF-A0A257JGJ5-F1
#
_entry.id   AF-A0A257JGJ5-F1
#
_cell.length_a   1.000
_cell.length_b   1.000
_cell.length_c   1.000
_cell.angle_alpha   90.00
_cell.angle_beta   90.00
_cell.angle_gamma   90.00
#
_symmetry.space_group_name_H-M   'P 1'
#
loop_
_entity.id
_entity.type
_entity.pdbx_description
1 polymer ?
#
loop_
_entity_poly.entity_id
_entity_poly.type
_entity_poly.pdbx_seq_one_letter_code
_entity_poly.pdbx_strand_id
1 'polypeptide(L)'
;PDVIRDLKRYLSEVSGAPEDRVHVVEGKRRAPNLPSVTSQLGPVDLTQCYRAEDVNAALYDKLAPRPEVQALVTRLVKQEAITKSEFDSTAQALGLSPPDFANGLSRAQKGSDALAPLRIHNFHRVMPGLWSCINSKCPDKPVSWRFGRIFHQQADCCATCDSPVIEIVGCNQCGEAMLEADEVNGHLVQRGNPAPFDEFSDDPQHEKIPASDDNEEEPLEAEPSSRPPAYVNQSYLLTESQMGKSATRLFVGQTTRRIYDSPIGNEEAIINLTGHYRCDIANPGNSTCPSCSAMSSATSGEIIRPFRFGAPFILLNATPALLEGVEPAKPDPSAAAPPGEGRRLLSFTDSRQGTARFAAKLETDAERAFMRAYIYQSVQNAARLTNEERADITRDVKNLEGLLSSSPSLEATLKPLILEKRAKLEEGGQITYQALSTQL
;
A
#
# COMPACT_ATOMS: atom_id res chain seq x y z
N PRO A 1 36.04 -2.56 -17.23
CA PRO A 1 34.92 -3.27 -17.90
C PRO A 1 34.14 -2.30 -18.79
N ASP A 2 34.01 -2.62 -20.08
CA ASP A 2 33.22 -1.80 -21.01
C ASP A 2 31.75 -2.19 -20.88
N VAL A 3 31.04 -1.47 -19.99
CA VAL A 3 29.64 -1.71 -19.65
C VAL A 3 28.75 -1.73 -20.90
N ILE A 4 29.05 -0.90 -21.90
CA ILE A 4 28.27 -0.81 -23.14
C ILE A 4 28.39 -2.10 -23.93
N ARG A 5 29.62 -2.60 -24.08
CA ARG A 5 29.87 -3.87 -24.78
C ARG A 5 29.21 -5.03 -24.07
N ASP A 6 29.28 -5.07 -22.74
CA ASP A 6 28.65 -6.13 -21.96
C ASP A 6 27.10 -6.05 -22.03
N LEU A 7 26.52 -4.85 -22.06
CA LEU A 7 25.07 -4.64 -22.25
C LEU A 7 24.61 -5.08 -23.65
N LYS A 8 25.39 -4.74 -24.69
CA LYS A 8 25.11 -5.15 -26.07
C LYS A 8 25.11 -6.66 -26.23
N ARG A 9 26.14 -7.33 -25.70
CA ARG A 9 26.25 -8.79 -25.72
C ARG A 9 25.07 -9.43 -25.00
N TYR A 10 24.76 -8.96 -23.78
CA TYR A 10 23.61 -9.44 -23.02
C TYR A 10 22.29 -9.30 -23.79
N LEU A 11 22.00 -8.14 -24.37
CA LEU A 11 20.77 -7.92 -25.13
C LEU A 11 20.72 -8.77 -26.41
N SER A 12 21.86 -8.98 -27.07
CA SER A 12 22.00 -9.87 -28.22
C SER A 12 21.67 -11.32 -27.84
N GLU A 13 22.23 -11.82 -26.74
CA GLU A 13 21.97 -13.17 -26.22
C GLU A 13 20.50 -13.37 -25.83
N VAL A 14 19.88 -12.37 -25.18
CA VAL A 14 18.49 -12.44 -24.73
C VAL A 14 17.48 -12.38 -25.89
N SER A 15 17.76 -11.55 -26.90
CA SER A 15 16.84 -11.34 -28.03
C SER A 15 17.09 -12.26 -29.22
N GLY A 16 18.27 -12.90 -29.30
CA GLY A 16 18.74 -13.63 -30.47
C GLY A 16 19.10 -12.73 -31.66
N ALA A 17 19.02 -11.40 -31.51
CA ALA A 17 19.42 -10.46 -32.56
C ALA A 17 20.96 -10.34 -32.60
N PRO A 18 21.58 -10.27 -33.80
CA PRO A 18 23.02 -10.06 -33.90
C PRO A 18 23.43 -8.69 -33.32
N GLU A 19 24.64 -8.60 -32.73
CA GLU A 19 25.10 -7.40 -32.01
C GLU A 19 25.11 -6.11 -32.88
N ASP A 20 25.25 -6.25 -34.20
CA ASP A 20 25.22 -5.14 -35.16
C ASP A 20 23.84 -4.46 -35.24
N ARG A 21 22.78 -5.15 -34.82
CA ARG A 21 21.40 -4.62 -34.70
C ARG A 21 21.07 -4.10 -33.31
N VAL A 22 21.99 -4.19 -32.35
CA VAL A 22 21.81 -3.69 -30.98
C VAL A 22 22.48 -2.33 -30.81
N HIS A 23 21.67 -1.30 -30.67
CA HIS A 23 22.11 0.08 -30.43
C HIS A 23 21.85 0.47 -28.97
N VAL A 24 22.93 0.74 -28.23
CA VAL A 24 22.84 1.27 -26.86
C VAL A 24 22.92 2.79 -26.94
N VAL A 25 21.86 3.46 -26.49
CA VAL A 25 21.79 4.92 -26.42
C VAL A 25 22.22 5.35 -25.03
N GLU A 26 23.34 6.05 -24.93
CA GLU A 26 23.83 6.59 -23.66
C GLU A 26 23.27 7.99 -23.41
N GLY A 27 22.75 8.21 -22.20
CA GLY A 27 22.44 9.54 -21.69
C GLY A 27 23.61 10.09 -20.89
N LYS A 28 24.06 11.31 -21.18
CA LYS A 28 24.96 12.07 -20.30
C LYS A 28 24.14 13.03 -19.44
N ARG A 29 24.47 13.12 -18.15
CA ARG A 29 23.84 14.11 -17.27
C ARG A 29 24.24 15.51 -17.74
N ARG A 30 23.27 16.36 -18.02
CA ARG A 30 23.51 17.78 -18.30
C ARG A 30 23.76 18.49 -16.97
N ALA A 31 24.93 19.12 -16.83
CA ALA A 31 25.21 20.00 -15.71
C ALA A 31 24.37 21.29 -15.84
N PRO A 32 23.80 21.83 -14.75
CA PRO A 32 23.13 23.12 -14.79
C PRO A 32 24.14 24.25 -15.04
N ASN A 33 23.69 25.31 -15.72
CA ASN A 33 24.48 26.53 -15.88
C ASN A 33 24.46 27.35 -14.59
N LEU A 34 25.47 27.13 -13.73
CA LEU A 34 25.56 27.82 -12.44
C LEU A 34 25.99 29.30 -12.60
N PRO A 35 25.36 30.24 -11.89
CA PRO A 35 25.75 31.64 -11.87
C PRO A 35 27.07 31.84 -11.09
N SER A 36 27.60 33.06 -11.11
CA SER A 36 28.75 33.42 -10.26
C SER A 36 28.43 33.22 -8.78
N VAL A 37 29.38 32.69 -8.02
CA VAL A 37 29.26 32.49 -6.57
C VAL A 37 29.15 33.84 -5.86
N THR A 38 28.20 33.96 -4.94
CA THR A 38 28.04 35.14 -4.08
C THR A 38 28.38 34.77 -2.64
N SER A 39 29.56 35.18 -2.16
CA SER A 39 30.16 34.75 -0.88
C SER A 39 29.67 35.50 0.37
N GLN A 40 28.67 36.38 0.27
CA GLN A 40 28.15 37.19 1.38
C GLN A 40 26.62 37.16 1.48
N LEU A 41 26.01 35.98 1.34
CA LEU A 41 24.58 35.83 1.49
C LEU A 41 24.25 35.29 2.90
N GLY A 42 23.42 36.01 3.65
CA GLY A 42 22.90 35.56 4.96
C GLY A 42 21.97 34.35 4.84
N PRO A 43 21.27 33.95 5.91
CA PRO A 43 20.33 32.82 5.89
C PRO A 43 19.34 32.89 4.71
N VAL A 44 18.98 31.72 4.17
CA VAL A 44 18.00 31.62 3.08
C VAL A 44 16.60 31.61 3.66
N ASP A 45 15.73 32.46 3.11
CA ASP A 45 14.28 32.34 3.27
C ASP A 45 13.66 32.07 1.90
N LEU A 46 12.94 30.95 1.79
CA LEU A 46 12.26 30.50 0.57
C LEU A 46 10.78 30.96 0.53
N THR A 47 10.24 31.50 1.63
CA THR A 47 8.83 31.87 1.74
C THR A 47 8.38 32.85 0.66
N GLN A 48 9.24 33.81 0.33
CA GLN A 48 8.98 34.78 -0.74
C GLN A 48 9.05 34.15 -2.14
N CYS A 49 9.91 33.15 -2.34
CA CYS A 49 10.01 32.44 -3.62
C CYS A 49 8.69 31.72 -3.96
N TYR A 50 8.04 31.10 -2.95
CA TYR A 50 6.76 30.41 -3.14
C TYR A 50 5.57 31.34 -3.42
N ARG A 51 5.73 32.65 -3.25
CA ARG A 51 4.71 33.66 -3.60
C ARG A 51 4.98 34.35 -4.93
N ALA A 52 6.10 34.03 -5.59
CA ALA A 52 6.44 34.59 -6.89
C ALA A 52 5.53 34.02 -8.00
N GLU A 53 5.38 34.79 -9.08
CA GLU A 53 4.65 34.34 -10.28
C GLU A 53 5.35 33.14 -10.94
N ASP A 54 6.68 33.18 -11.03
CA ASP A 54 7.52 32.02 -11.39
C ASP A 54 8.31 31.55 -10.16
N VAL A 55 7.71 30.64 -9.41
CA VAL A 55 8.30 30.03 -8.21
C VAL A 55 9.62 29.33 -8.53
N ASN A 56 9.70 28.61 -9.65
CA ASN A 56 10.86 27.77 -9.97
C ASN A 56 12.07 28.64 -10.32
N ALA A 57 11.88 29.71 -11.09
CA ALA A 57 12.94 30.67 -11.38
C ALA A 57 13.37 31.44 -10.12
N ALA A 58 12.43 31.83 -9.26
CA ALA A 58 12.75 32.50 -8.00
C ALA A 58 13.56 31.61 -7.05
N LEU A 59 13.26 30.31 -6.97
CA LEU A 59 14.04 29.32 -6.23
C LEU A 59 15.45 29.16 -6.83
N TYR A 60 15.56 29.11 -8.16
CA TYR A 60 16.85 29.03 -8.84
C TYR A 60 17.75 30.23 -8.52
N ASP A 61 17.22 31.45 -8.68
CA ASP A 61 17.98 32.68 -8.44
C ASP A 61 18.39 32.83 -6.97
N LYS A 62 17.61 32.25 -6.04
CA LYS A 62 17.91 32.27 -4.60
C LYS A 62 18.96 31.24 -4.18
N LEU A 63 18.92 30.03 -4.75
CA LEU A 63 19.74 28.89 -4.33
C LEU A 63 21.02 28.72 -5.17
N ALA A 64 20.96 28.90 -6.49
CA ALA A 64 22.08 28.61 -7.40
C ALA A 64 23.36 29.43 -7.14
N PRO A 65 23.32 30.69 -6.67
CA PRO A 65 24.54 31.46 -6.36
C PRO A 65 25.28 31.04 -5.07
N ARG A 66 24.69 30.15 -4.26
CA ARG A 66 25.23 29.77 -2.95
C ARG A 66 26.42 28.82 -3.09
N PRO A 67 27.57 29.09 -2.45
CA PRO A 67 28.74 28.21 -2.56
C PRO A 67 28.46 26.79 -2.06
N GLU A 68 27.68 26.64 -0.99
CA GLU A 68 27.30 25.34 -0.42
C GLU A 68 26.45 24.53 -1.40
N VAL A 69 25.52 25.20 -2.10
CA VAL A 69 24.67 24.58 -3.13
C VAL A 69 25.48 24.22 -4.37
N GLN A 70 26.35 25.10 -4.86
CA GLN A 70 27.19 24.80 -6.02
C GLN A 70 28.15 23.63 -5.75
N ALA A 71 28.72 23.55 -4.54
CA ALA A 71 29.54 22.42 -4.13
C ALA A 71 28.74 21.11 -4.14
N LEU A 72 27.55 21.12 -3.53
CA LEU A 72 26.64 19.96 -3.50
C LEU A 72 26.26 19.51 -4.93
N VAL A 73 25.78 20.44 -5.77
CA VAL A 73 25.35 20.16 -7.14
C VAL A 73 26.50 19.62 -7.98
N THR A 74 27.71 20.19 -7.83
CA THR A 74 28.89 19.73 -8.55
C THR A 74 29.25 18.29 -8.19
N ARG A 75 29.19 17.92 -6.91
CA ARG A 75 29.41 16.54 -6.45
C ARG A 75 28.36 15.58 -7.01
N LEU A 76 27.07 15.97 -6.96
CA LEU A 76 25.98 15.17 -7.51
C LEU A 76 26.10 14.95 -9.03
N VAL A 77 26.53 15.98 -9.77
CA VAL A 77 26.76 15.87 -11.23
C VAL A 77 27.92 14.91 -11.53
N LYS A 78 28.95 14.88 -10.67
CA LYS A 78 30.08 13.94 -10.75
C LYS A 78 29.75 12.52 -10.26
N GLN A 79 28.49 12.23 -9.96
CA GLN A 79 28.00 10.92 -9.49
C GLN A 79 28.59 10.48 -8.14
N GLU A 80 28.97 11.44 -7.30
CA GLU A 80 29.36 11.13 -5.93
C GLU A 80 28.10 10.85 -5.09
N ALA A 81 28.14 9.77 -4.29
CA ALA A 81 27.13 9.52 -3.28
C ALA A 81 27.27 10.55 -2.15
N ILE A 82 26.15 11.15 -1.75
CA ILE A 82 26.10 12.10 -0.64
C ILE A 82 25.24 11.46 0.45
N THR A 83 25.81 11.38 1.66
CA THR A 83 25.08 10.85 2.81
C THR A 83 24.00 11.83 3.25
N LYS A 84 22.96 11.31 3.93
CA LYS A 84 21.93 12.16 4.54
C LYS A 84 22.53 13.23 5.46
N SER A 85 23.53 12.86 6.25
CA SER A 85 24.19 13.80 7.19
C SER A 85 24.87 14.97 6.46
N GLU A 86 25.59 14.71 5.36
CA GLU A 86 26.22 15.77 4.57
C GLU A 86 25.18 16.70 3.92
N PHE A 87 24.08 16.13 3.40
CA PHE A 87 22.97 16.90 2.85
C PHE A 87 22.32 17.78 3.92
N ASP A 88 22.04 17.23 5.10
CA ASP A 88 21.46 17.96 6.23
C ASP A 88 22.38 19.09 6.71
N SER A 89 23.69 18.85 6.79
CA SER A 89 24.68 19.89 7.14
C SER A 89 24.67 21.04 6.13
N THR A 90 24.48 20.74 4.84
CA THR A 90 24.36 21.76 3.78
C THR A 90 23.09 22.61 3.97
N ALA A 91 21.95 21.97 4.27
CA ALA A 91 20.70 22.66 4.56
C ALA A 91 20.82 23.58 5.79
N GLN A 92 21.43 23.08 6.87
CA GLN A 92 21.64 23.81 8.11
C GLN A 92 22.55 25.03 7.92
N ALA A 93 23.62 24.91 7.11
CA ALA A 93 24.49 26.03 6.78
C ALA A 93 23.73 27.17 6.06
N LEU A 94 22.69 26.84 5.31
CA LEU A 94 21.79 27.81 4.65
C LEU A 94 20.67 28.32 5.56
N GLY A 95 20.54 27.79 6.78
CA GLY A 95 19.46 28.13 7.71
C GLY A 95 18.10 27.52 7.36
N LEU A 96 18.09 26.45 6.56
CA LEU A 96 16.87 25.76 6.11
C LEU A 96 16.69 24.41 6.81
N SER A 97 15.45 23.96 6.95
CA SER A 97 15.18 22.56 7.28
C SER A 97 15.60 21.67 6.09
N PRO A 98 16.07 20.42 6.32
CA PRO A 98 16.41 19.53 5.22
C PRO A 98 15.26 19.28 4.22
N PRO A 99 13.98 19.13 4.66
CA PRO A 99 12.85 19.04 3.73
C PRO A 99 12.65 20.29 2.87
N ASP A 100 12.71 21.50 3.46
CA ASP A 100 12.54 22.75 2.70
C ASP A 100 13.66 22.95 1.70
N PHE A 101 14.90 22.60 2.10
CA PHE A 101 16.04 22.63 1.20
C PHE A 101 15.89 21.64 0.04
N ALA A 102 15.47 20.40 0.32
CA ALA A 102 15.23 19.40 -0.72
C ALA A 102 14.12 19.82 -1.70
N ASN A 103 13.01 20.37 -1.19
CA ASN A 103 11.90 20.86 -2.00
C ASN A 103 12.29 22.08 -2.84
N GLY A 104 13.03 23.04 -2.26
CA GLY A 104 13.51 24.20 -2.99
C GLY A 104 14.51 23.84 -4.07
N LEU A 105 15.46 22.95 -3.76
CA LEU A 105 16.52 22.52 -4.66
C LEU A 105 15.98 21.69 -5.84
N SER A 106 14.99 20.83 -5.60
CA SER A 106 14.40 19.97 -6.64
C SER A 106 13.57 20.74 -7.66
N ARG A 107 12.91 21.81 -7.21
CA ARG A 107 12.05 22.69 -8.04
C ARG A 107 12.79 23.87 -8.67
N ALA A 108 13.95 24.24 -8.16
CA ALA A 108 14.78 25.31 -8.68
C ALA A 108 15.13 25.08 -10.15
N GLN A 109 14.50 25.85 -11.04
CA GLN A 109 14.69 25.74 -12.49
C GLN A 109 14.54 27.11 -13.15
N LYS A 110 15.47 27.46 -14.04
CA LYS A 110 15.39 28.66 -14.88
C LYS A 110 15.52 28.29 -16.35
N GLY A 111 14.46 28.54 -17.13
CA GLY A 111 14.39 28.07 -18.51
C GLY A 111 14.55 26.54 -18.61
N SER A 112 15.63 26.07 -19.24
CA SER A 112 15.94 24.63 -19.37
C SER A 112 16.92 24.10 -18.32
N ASP A 113 17.42 24.96 -17.43
CA ASP A 113 18.42 24.60 -16.42
C ASP A 113 17.75 24.32 -15.08
N ALA A 114 17.61 23.03 -14.76
CA ALA A 114 17.17 22.56 -13.44
C ALA A 114 18.39 22.36 -12.53
N LEU A 115 18.36 22.92 -11.32
CA LEU A 115 19.52 22.99 -10.44
C LEU A 115 19.93 21.60 -9.93
N ALA A 116 19.02 20.89 -9.26
CA ALA A 116 19.23 19.49 -8.90
C ALA A 116 17.88 18.77 -8.73
N PRO A 117 17.26 18.33 -9.85
CA PRO A 117 16.02 17.57 -9.78
C PRO A 117 16.24 16.26 -9.00
N LEU A 118 15.29 15.94 -8.12
CA LEU A 118 15.36 14.76 -7.27
C LEU A 118 14.42 13.67 -7.78
N ARG A 119 14.88 12.41 -7.67
CA ARG A 119 14.06 11.22 -7.84
C ARG A 119 14.23 10.38 -6.58
N ILE A 120 13.12 9.93 -6.02
CA ILE A 120 13.13 9.08 -4.83
C ILE A 120 12.94 7.64 -5.29
N HIS A 121 13.88 6.77 -4.91
CA HIS A 121 13.78 5.34 -5.10
C HIS A 121 13.40 4.71 -3.75
N ASN A 122 12.13 4.30 -3.62
CA ASN A 122 11.64 3.64 -2.42
C ASN A 122 11.68 2.13 -2.59
N PHE A 123 12.43 1.46 -1.71
CA PHE A 123 12.50 0.01 -1.64
C PHE A 123 11.74 -0.45 -0.41
N HIS A 124 10.78 -1.35 -0.60
CA HIS A 124 10.02 -1.94 0.49
C HIS A 124 10.15 -3.46 0.46
N ARG A 125 10.34 -4.06 1.63
CA ARG A 125 10.35 -5.52 1.77
C ARG A 125 8.96 -5.96 2.20
N VAL A 126 8.35 -6.83 1.41
CA VAL A 126 7.06 -7.46 1.72
C VAL A 126 7.12 -8.19 3.07
N MET A 127 5.96 -8.35 3.73
CA MET A 127 5.88 -9.15 4.94
C MET A 127 5.54 -10.60 4.56
N PRO A 128 6.49 -11.54 4.64
CA PRO A 128 6.30 -12.90 4.15
C PRO A 128 5.43 -13.75 5.09
N GLY A 129 5.06 -13.24 6.26
CA GLY A 129 4.36 -13.96 7.31
C GLY A 129 4.81 -13.51 8.70
N LEU A 130 4.14 -14.05 9.71
CA LEU A 130 4.59 -14.02 11.09
C LEU A 130 4.65 -15.46 11.59
N TRP A 131 5.63 -15.76 12.42
CA TRP A 131 5.76 -17.08 13.04
C TRP A 131 5.94 -16.95 14.53
N SER A 132 5.59 -17.99 15.27
CA SER A 132 5.82 -18.07 16.70
C SER A 132 6.43 -19.40 17.08
N CYS A 133 7.38 -19.34 18.00
CA CYS A 133 7.80 -20.48 18.79
C CYS A 133 6.57 -21.10 19.49
N ILE A 134 6.34 -22.41 19.42
CA ILE A 134 5.18 -23.06 20.05
C ILE A 134 5.27 -23.10 21.59
N ASN A 135 6.47 -22.95 22.15
CA ASN A 135 6.72 -23.06 23.59
C ASN A 135 6.21 -21.82 24.35
N SER A 136 5.13 -21.99 25.12
CA SER A 136 4.53 -20.94 25.95
C SER A 136 5.41 -20.49 27.13
N LYS A 137 6.49 -21.22 27.43
CA LYS A 137 7.51 -20.90 28.44
C LYS A 137 8.79 -20.32 27.82
N CYS A 138 8.78 -19.98 26.53
CA CYS A 138 9.92 -19.33 25.87
C CYS A 138 10.32 -18.05 26.62
N PRO A 139 11.62 -17.83 26.91
CA PRO A 139 12.07 -16.63 27.64
C PRO A 139 11.73 -15.32 26.93
N ASP A 140 11.78 -15.31 25.59
CA ASP A 140 11.52 -14.14 24.75
C ASP A 140 10.04 -14.00 24.36
N LYS A 141 9.14 -14.56 25.15
CA LYS A 141 7.70 -14.49 24.94
C LYS A 141 7.18 -13.05 25.11
N PRO A 142 6.47 -12.48 24.12
CA PRO A 142 5.82 -11.18 24.28
C PRO A 142 4.72 -11.18 25.34
N VAL A 143 4.47 -10.02 25.93
CA VAL A 143 3.36 -9.80 26.87
C VAL A 143 2.02 -10.07 26.17
N SER A 144 1.10 -10.74 26.87
CA SER A 144 -0.24 -11.10 26.36
C SER A 144 -0.27 -12.02 25.13
N TRP A 145 0.89 -12.49 24.66
CA TRP A 145 0.97 -13.56 23.67
C TRP A 145 0.88 -14.92 24.36
N ARG A 146 0.34 -15.93 23.67
CA ARG A 146 0.09 -17.25 24.30
C ARG A 146 1.21 -18.25 24.04
N PHE A 147 1.84 -18.14 22.88
CA PHE A 147 2.99 -18.95 22.50
C PHE A 147 4.31 -18.25 22.88
N GLY A 148 5.43 -18.68 22.31
CA GLY A 148 6.75 -18.12 22.58
C GLY A 148 7.11 -16.92 21.70
N ARG A 149 8.41 -16.69 21.50
CA ARG A 149 8.94 -15.61 20.66
C ARG A 149 8.27 -15.53 19.28
N ILE A 150 8.02 -14.31 18.81
CA ILE A 150 7.51 -14.02 17.46
C ILE A 150 8.67 -13.70 16.50
N PHE A 151 8.54 -14.14 15.25
CA PHE A 151 9.50 -13.98 14.18
C PHE A 151 8.84 -13.31 12.96
N HIS A 152 9.58 -12.43 12.29
CA HIS A 152 9.18 -11.75 11.05
C HIS A 152 9.79 -12.38 9.79
N GLN A 153 10.56 -13.46 9.98
CA GLN A 153 11.11 -14.29 8.93
C GLN A 153 10.86 -15.74 9.32
N GLN A 154 10.67 -16.58 8.31
CA GLN A 154 10.49 -18.00 8.53
C GLN A 154 11.72 -18.56 9.24
N ALA A 155 11.47 -19.29 10.32
CA ALA A 155 12.49 -20.00 11.08
C ALA A 155 11.96 -21.37 11.42
N ASP A 156 12.85 -22.35 11.46
CA ASP A 156 12.52 -23.74 11.77
C ASP A 156 12.40 -23.98 13.28
N CYS A 157 13.38 -23.46 14.02
CA CYS A 157 13.48 -23.57 15.48
C CYS A 157 13.73 -22.20 16.11
N CYS A 158 13.31 -22.06 17.36
CA CYS A 158 13.50 -20.86 18.15
C CYS A 158 14.94 -20.77 18.66
N ALA A 159 15.66 -19.69 18.35
CA ALA A 159 17.06 -19.51 18.74
C ALA A 159 17.32 -19.52 20.27
N THR A 160 16.27 -19.38 21.09
CA THR A 160 16.39 -19.25 22.56
C THR A 160 16.08 -20.55 23.30
N CYS A 161 15.26 -21.43 22.72
CA CYS A 161 14.78 -22.64 23.41
C CYS A 161 14.66 -23.86 22.49
N ASP A 162 15.16 -23.77 21.26
CA ASP A 162 15.16 -24.80 20.22
C ASP A 162 13.79 -25.37 19.84
N SER A 163 12.72 -24.75 20.37
CA SER A 163 11.34 -25.15 20.13
C SER A 163 10.91 -24.90 18.69
N PRO A 164 10.01 -25.70 18.13
CA PRO A 164 9.52 -25.51 16.77
C PRO A 164 8.86 -24.15 16.63
N VAL A 165 9.07 -23.53 15.47
CA VAL A 165 8.45 -22.26 15.10
C VAL A 165 7.40 -22.57 14.04
N ILE A 166 6.19 -22.05 14.23
CA ILE A 166 5.01 -22.34 13.41
C ILE A 166 4.38 -21.01 12.98
N GLU A 167 3.81 -20.96 11.78
CA GLU A 167 3.21 -19.75 11.24
C GLU A 167 1.98 -19.30 12.05
N ILE A 168 1.85 -17.99 12.23
CA ILE A 168 0.70 -17.35 12.85
C ILE A 168 -0.35 -17.07 11.78
N VAL A 169 -1.57 -17.50 12.06
CA VAL A 169 -2.77 -17.21 11.24
C VAL A 169 -3.82 -16.52 12.11
N GLY A 170 -4.71 -15.75 11.48
CA GLY A 170 -5.78 -15.02 12.14
C GLY A 170 -7.15 -15.34 11.56
N CYS A 171 -8.19 -15.29 12.40
CA CYS A 171 -9.57 -15.30 11.92
C CYS A 171 -10.01 -13.89 11.51
N ASN A 172 -10.41 -13.68 10.26
CA ASN A 172 -10.90 -12.38 9.77
C ASN A 172 -12.27 -11.96 10.35
N GLN A 173 -12.95 -12.83 11.09
CA GLN A 173 -14.25 -12.52 11.71
C GLN A 173 -14.10 -12.07 13.17
N CYS A 174 -13.34 -12.81 13.97
CA CYS A 174 -13.20 -12.52 15.41
C CYS A 174 -11.81 -12.02 15.82
N GLY A 175 -10.82 -12.04 14.92
CA GLY A 175 -9.44 -11.63 15.21
C GLY A 175 -8.62 -12.64 16.02
N GLU A 176 -9.16 -13.82 16.33
CA GLU A 176 -8.41 -14.86 17.05
C GLU A 176 -7.13 -15.21 16.30
N ALA A 177 -5.98 -15.12 16.98
CA ALA A 177 -4.69 -15.53 16.47
C ALA A 177 -4.38 -16.97 16.87
N MET A 178 -3.94 -17.78 15.91
CA MET A 178 -3.66 -19.21 16.06
C MET A 178 -2.33 -19.54 15.41
N LEU A 179 -1.80 -20.74 15.65
CA LEU A 179 -0.70 -21.27 14.85
C LEU A 179 -1.21 -22.35 13.91
N GLU A 180 -0.78 -22.33 12.67
CA GLU A 180 -1.16 -23.31 11.66
C GLU A 180 -0.02 -24.29 11.37
N ALA A 181 -0.28 -25.57 11.62
CA ALA A 181 0.70 -26.63 11.44
C ALA A 181 0.10 -27.84 10.71
N ASP A 182 0.96 -28.57 10.02
CA ASP A 182 0.65 -29.87 9.44
C ASP A 182 1.35 -30.97 10.26
N GLU A 183 0.76 -32.16 10.29
CA GLU A 183 1.41 -33.39 10.70
C GLU A 183 1.89 -34.14 9.47
N VAL A 184 3.18 -34.46 9.45
CA VAL A 184 3.80 -35.28 8.41
C VAL A 184 4.64 -36.36 9.09
N ASN A 185 4.31 -37.62 8.85
CA ASN A 185 5.01 -38.78 9.42
C ASN A 185 5.14 -38.69 10.96
N GLY A 186 4.09 -38.27 11.66
CA GLY A 186 4.07 -38.11 13.12
C GLY A 186 4.90 -36.94 13.66
N HIS A 187 5.29 -35.98 12.81
CA HIS A 187 6.00 -34.77 13.22
C HIS A 187 5.17 -33.53 12.92
N LEU A 188 5.17 -32.58 13.85
CA LEU A 188 4.53 -31.28 13.67
C LEU A 188 5.45 -30.37 12.83
N VAL A 189 4.98 -29.96 11.67
CA VAL A 189 5.73 -29.12 10.73
C VAL A 189 4.94 -27.87 10.37
N GLN A 190 5.65 -26.85 9.90
CA GLN A 190 5.01 -25.70 9.27
C GLN A 190 4.25 -26.14 8.02
N ARG A 191 3.05 -25.59 7.82
CA ARG A 191 2.34 -25.79 6.56
C ARG A 191 3.15 -25.20 5.41
N GLY A 192 3.43 -26.02 4.40
CA GLY A 192 4.09 -25.56 3.18
C GLY A 192 3.13 -24.75 2.31
N ASN A 193 3.63 -23.69 1.65
CA ASN A 193 2.88 -23.08 0.56
C ASN A 193 2.99 -23.96 -0.69
N PRO A 194 1.89 -24.46 -1.26
CA PRO A 194 1.95 -25.10 -2.55
C PRO A 194 2.39 -24.08 -3.60
N ALA A 195 3.37 -24.46 -4.43
CA ALA A 195 3.74 -23.70 -5.62
C ALA A 195 2.86 -24.13 -6.80
N PRO A 196 2.46 -23.21 -7.71
CA PRO A 196 2.75 -21.78 -7.71
C PRO A 196 1.90 -21.01 -6.67
N PHE A 197 2.58 -20.12 -5.92
CA PHE A 197 1.94 -19.26 -4.91
C PHE A 197 1.38 -18.00 -5.59
N ASP A 198 0.05 -17.84 -5.57
CA ASP A 198 -0.61 -16.61 -6.06
C ASP A 198 -0.56 -15.54 -4.97
N GLU A 199 0.32 -14.56 -5.13
CA GLU A 199 0.47 -13.44 -4.19
C GLU A 199 -0.82 -12.61 -4.00
N PHE A 200 -1.77 -12.71 -4.93
CA PHE A 200 -3.08 -12.06 -4.85
C PHE A 200 -4.10 -12.86 -4.04
N SER A 201 -3.91 -14.18 -3.86
CA SER A 201 -4.87 -15.00 -3.11
C SER A 201 -4.95 -14.58 -1.65
N ASP A 202 -3.87 -14.01 -1.12
CA ASP A 202 -3.74 -13.55 0.25
C ASP A 202 -4.21 -12.10 0.44
N ASP A 203 -4.60 -11.38 -0.62
CA ASP A 203 -5.17 -10.04 -0.50
C ASP A 203 -6.60 -10.12 0.09
N PRO A 204 -6.85 -9.56 1.29
CA PRO A 204 -8.18 -9.59 1.92
C PRO A 204 -9.25 -8.81 1.15
N GLN A 205 -8.86 -7.92 0.23
CA GLN A 205 -9.75 -7.18 -0.65
C GLN A 205 -9.93 -7.82 -2.03
N HIS A 206 -9.39 -9.03 -2.23
CA HIS A 206 -9.62 -9.80 -3.44
C HIS A 206 -11.06 -10.33 -3.45
N GLU A 207 -11.98 -9.50 -3.93
CA GLU A 207 -13.28 -9.97 -4.40
C GLU A 207 -13.01 -10.88 -5.60
N LYS A 208 -13.44 -12.15 -5.52
CA LYS A 208 -13.48 -13.03 -6.69
C LYS A 208 -14.44 -12.38 -7.69
N ILE A 209 -13.89 -11.62 -8.64
CA ILE A 209 -14.67 -11.15 -9.79
C ILE A 209 -15.13 -12.44 -10.49
N PRO A 210 -16.43 -12.72 -10.60
CA PRO A 210 -16.88 -13.87 -11.37
C PRO A 210 -16.30 -13.70 -12.77
N ALA A 211 -15.52 -14.69 -13.22
CA ALA A 211 -15.00 -14.69 -14.57
C ALA A 211 -16.20 -14.50 -15.51
N SER A 212 -16.22 -13.40 -16.25
CA SER A 212 -17.07 -13.29 -17.42
C SER A 212 -16.64 -14.38 -18.39
N ASP A 213 -17.59 -15.15 -18.93
CA ASP A 213 -17.38 -16.28 -19.85
C ASP A 213 -16.52 -15.96 -21.10
N ASP A 214 -16.16 -14.70 -21.34
CA ASP A 214 -15.47 -14.24 -22.56
C ASP A 214 -13.94 -14.09 -22.42
N ASN A 215 -13.32 -14.41 -21.28
CA ASN A 215 -11.86 -14.44 -21.17
C ASN A 215 -11.32 -15.88 -21.37
N GLU A 216 -10.81 -16.16 -22.58
CA GLU A 216 -10.04 -17.37 -22.93
C GLU A 216 -8.66 -17.45 -22.24
N GLU A 217 -8.39 -16.66 -21.20
CA GLU A 217 -7.29 -16.97 -20.30
C GLU A 217 -7.76 -18.12 -19.42
N GLU A 218 -7.30 -19.35 -19.73
CA GLU A 218 -7.46 -20.51 -18.86
C GLU A 218 -7.27 -20.04 -17.40
N PRO A 219 -8.31 -20.09 -16.55
CA PRO A 219 -8.09 -19.98 -15.14
C PRO A 219 -7.24 -21.21 -14.86
N LEU A 220 -5.94 -21.02 -14.61
CA LEU A 220 -5.16 -22.04 -13.93
C LEU A 220 -5.98 -22.38 -12.71
N GLU A 221 -6.57 -23.58 -12.72
CA GLU A 221 -7.35 -24.12 -11.62
C GLU A 221 -6.38 -24.15 -10.44
N ALA A 222 -6.34 -23.04 -9.70
CA ALA A 222 -5.69 -22.99 -8.42
C ALA A 222 -6.55 -23.89 -7.54
N GLU A 223 -6.19 -25.16 -7.50
CA GLU A 223 -6.63 -26.12 -6.50
C GLU A 223 -6.68 -25.36 -5.17
N PRO A 224 -7.83 -25.38 -4.47
CA PRO A 224 -8.01 -24.53 -3.31
C PRO A 224 -6.85 -24.78 -2.33
N SER A 225 -6.10 -23.70 -2.03
CA SER A 225 -4.97 -23.64 -1.07
C SER A 225 -5.28 -24.28 0.29
N SER A 226 -6.56 -24.51 0.58
CA SER A 226 -7.06 -25.15 1.78
C SER A 226 -6.84 -26.66 1.82
N ARG A 227 -6.73 -27.39 0.70
CA ARG A 227 -6.51 -28.84 0.75
C ARG A 227 -5.02 -29.15 0.96
N PRO A 228 -4.64 -29.79 2.08
CA PRO A 228 -3.25 -30.14 2.29
C PRO A 228 -2.81 -31.21 1.28
N PRO A 229 -1.52 -31.24 0.87
CA PRO A 229 -0.99 -32.28 -0.01
C PRO A 229 -1.22 -33.70 0.53
N ALA A 230 -1.24 -34.69 -0.35
CA ALA A 230 -1.55 -36.09 0.02
C ALA A 230 -0.60 -36.73 1.05
N TYR A 231 0.60 -36.17 1.25
CA TYR A 231 1.56 -36.63 2.25
C TYR A 231 1.29 -36.06 3.66
N VAL A 232 0.39 -35.08 3.79
CA VAL A 232 0.00 -34.51 5.08
C VAL A 232 -1.02 -35.43 5.72
N ASN A 233 -0.71 -35.88 6.93
CA ASN A 233 -1.60 -36.71 7.73
C ASN A 233 -2.80 -35.91 8.23
N GLN A 234 -2.55 -34.71 8.76
CA GLN A 234 -3.57 -33.86 9.36
C GLN A 234 -3.09 -32.40 9.46
N SER A 235 -3.99 -31.43 9.31
CA SER A 235 -3.71 -30.01 9.59
C SER A 235 -4.39 -29.55 10.88
N TYR A 236 -3.67 -28.76 11.68
CA TYR A 236 -4.08 -28.26 12.98
C TYR A 236 -4.05 -26.73 13.06
N LEU A 237 -5.07 -26.17 13.72
CA LEU A 237 -5.07 -24.83 14.29
C LEU A 237 -4.79 -24.95 15.78
N LEU A 238 -3.60 -24.50 16.18
CA LEU A 238 -3.17 -24.50 17.58
C LEU A 238 -3.70 -23.23 18.24
N THR A 239 -4.43 -23.40 19.34
CA THR A 239 -4.99 -22.32 20.17
C THR A 239 -4.82 -22.66 21.64
N GLU A 240 -5.07 -21.70 22.52
CA GLU A 240 -5.20 -21.96 23.96
C GLU A 240 -6.59 -22.48 24.33
N SER A 241 -7.61 -22.11 23.55
CA SER A 241 -9.01 -22.39 23.88
C SER A 241 -9.31 -23.89 23.80
N GLN A 242 -9.74 -24.46 24.92
CA GLN A 242 -10.40 -25.77 24.95
C GLN A 242 -11.85 -25.69 24.47
N MET A 243 -12.35 -24.49 24.13
CA MET A 243 -13.69 -24.34 23.60
C MET A 243 -13.70 -24.73 22.12
N GLY A 244 -14.55 -25.68 21.78
CA GLY A 244 -14.72 -26.23 20.43
C GLY A 244 -15.08 -27.71 20.52
N LYS A 245 -15.98 -28.18 19.66
CA LYS A 245 -16.45 -29.58 19.67
C LYS A 245 -15.36 -30.61 19.26
N SER A 246 -14.21 -30.13 18.78
CA SER A 246 -13.14 -30.95 18.17
C SER A 246 -11.72 -30.63 18.70
N ALA A 247 -11.61 -30.11 19.92
CA ALA A 247 -10.30 -29.85 20.53
C ALA A 247 -9.58 -31.18 20.85
N THR A 248 -8.32 -31.28 20.42
CA THR A 248 -7.41 -32.39 20.77
C THR A 248 -6.18 -31.88 21.52
N ARG A 249 -5.58 -32.74 22.34
CA ARG A 249 -4.30 -32.47 23.00
C ARG A 249 -3.18 -33.04 22.16
N LEU A 250 -2.18 -32.22 21.89
CA LEU A 250 -0.97 -32.61 21.19
C LEU A 250 0.22 -32.53 22.15
N PHE A 251 0.99 -33.60 22.24
CA PHE A 251 2.21 -33.70 23.02
C PHE A 251 3.39 -33.67 22.07
N VAL A 252 4.08 -32.54 21.96
CA VAL A 252 5.11 -32.34 20.92
C VAL A 252 6.49 -32.26 21.55
N GLY A 253 7.44 -33.05 21.05
CA GLY A 253 8.85 -32.96 21.43
C GLY A 253 9.42 -31.56 21.14
N GLN A 254 10.01 -30.94 22.15
CA GLN A 254 10.55 -29.59 22.08
C GLN A 254 11.62 -29.39 21.01
N THR A 255 12.44 -30.38 20.68
CA THR A 255 13.48 -30.31 19.66
C THR A 255 13.20 -31.26 18.49
N THR A 256 12.61 -32.42 18.76
CA THR A 256 12.35 -33.44 17.72
C THR A 256 11.14 -33.14 16.86
N ARG A 257 10.21 -32.28 17.31
CA ARG A 257 8.90 -32.02 16.67
C ARG A 257 7.97 -33.24 16.62
N ARG A 258 8.38 -34.37 17.18
CA ARG A 258 7.58 -35.60 17.17
C ARG A 258 6.33 -35.41 18.01
N ILE A 259 5.20 -35.88 17.48
CA ILE A 259 3.93 -35.96 18.20
C ILE A 259 3.90 -37.28 18.96
N TYR A 260 3.61 -37.21 20.26
CA TYR A 260 3.53 -38.35 21.18
C TYR A 260 2.09 -38.55 21.64
N ASP A 261 1.75 -39.79 22.01
CA ASP A 261 0.43 -40.13 22.57
C ASP A 261 0.30 -39.72 24.05
N SER A 262 1.42 -39.54 24.75
CA SER A 262 1.48 -39.22 26.17
C SER A 262 2.67 -38.31 26.50
N PRO A 263 2.52 -37.38 27.48
CA PRO A 263 3.62 -36.54 27.93
C PRO A 263 4.58 -37.27 28.89
N ILE A 264 4.23 -38.48 29.36
CA ILE A 264 4.98 -39.22 30.39
C ILE A 264 5.87 -40.28 29.74
N GLY A 265 7.10 -40.44 30.25
CA GLY A 265 8.01 -41.51 29.85
C GLY A 265 8.95 -41.18 28.68
N ASN A 266 9.00 -39.91 28.27
CA ASN A 266 9.86 -39.44 27.20
C ASN A 266 11.16 -38.85 27.75
N GLU A 267 12.27 -39.05 27.05
CA GLU A 267 13.60 -38.52 27.41
C GLU A 267 13.72 -37.01 27.13
N GLU A 268 12.82 -36.48 26.29
CA GLU A 268 12.82 -35.10 25.81
C GLU A 268 11.73 -34.26 26.49
N ALA A 269 11.95 -32.94 26.58
CA ALA A 269 10.92 -32.01 27.03
C ALA A 269 9.72 -32.00 26.08
N ILE A 270 8.52 -32.14 26.64
CA ILE A 270 7.25 -32.17 25.88
C ILE A 270 6.50 -30.85 26.04
N ILE A 271 6.02 -30.30 24.92
CA ILE A 271 5.16 -29.13 24.84
C ILE A 271 3.72 -29.60 24.68
N ASN A 272 2.86 -29.17 25.61
CA ASN A 272 1.44 -29.48 25.59
C ASN A 272 0.68 -28.40 24.83
N LEU A 273 0.04 -28.77 23.73
CA LEU A 273 -0.73 -27.88 22.89
C LEU A 273 -2.20 -28.30 22.85
N THR A 274 -3.09 -27.33 22.58
CA THR A 274 -4.47 -27.63 22.17
C THR A 274 -4.56 -27.39 20.67
N GLY A 275 -4.86 -28.43 19.91
CA GLY A 275 -5.07 -28.36 18.47
C GLY A 275 -6.54 -28.54 18.12
N HIS A 276 -6.99 -27.90 17.05
CA HIS A 276 -8.28 -28.17 16.41
C HIS A 276 -8.01 -28.53 14.95
N TYR A 277 -8.78 -29.45 14.38
CA TYR A 277 -8.63 -29.77 12.96
C TYR A 277 -9.00 -28.55 12.10
N ARG A 278 -8.13 -28.18 11.15
CA ARG A 278 -8.35 -27.00 10.29
C ARG A 278 -9.64 -27.11 9.49
N CYS A 279 -9.90 -28.29 8.93
CA CYS A 279 -11.08 -28.60 8.14
C CYS A 279 -11.83 -29.79 8.73
N ASP A 280 -13.12 -29.89 8.42
CA ASP A 280 -13.90 -31.08 8.71
C ASP A 280 -13.39 -32.27 7.86
N ILE A 281 -13.23 -33.45 8.47
CA ILE A 281 -12.89 -34.69 7.75
C ILE A 281 -13.96 -34.98 6.68
N ALA A 282 -15.22 -34.62 6.95
CA ALA A 282 -16.32 -34.80 6.01
C ALA A 282 -16.31 -33.75 4.86
N ASN A 283 -15.69 -32.58 5.07
CA ASN A 283 -15.62 -31.48 4.11
C ASN A 283 -14.27 -30.76 4.19
N PRO A 284 -13.20 -31.32 3.59
CA PRO A 284 -11.83 -30.81 3.73
C PRO A 284 -11.61 -29.40 3.14
N GLY A 285 -12.58 -28.85 2.41
CA GLY A 285 -12.54 -27.50 1.86
C GLY A 285 -13.05 -26.39 2.80
N ASN A 286 -13.72 -26.72 3.90
CA ASN A 286 -14.32 -25.73 4.81
C ASN A 286 -13.50 -25.60 6.09
N SER A 287 -12.73 -24.50 6.19
CA SER A 287 -12.07 -24.15 7.45
C SER A 287 -13.08 -23.61 8.46
N THR A 288 -12.92 -23.94 9.75
CA THR A 288 -13.77 -23.43 10.84
C THR A 288 -12.92 -22.79 11.91
N CYS A 289 -13.29 -21.60 12.35
CA CYS A 289 -12.62 -20.94 13.47
C CYS A 289 -13.01 -21.63 14.79
N PRO A 290 -12.05 -22.12 15.60
CA PRO A 290 -12.37 -22.75 16.88
C PRO A 290 -12.91 -21.77 17.93
N SER A 291 -12.65 -20.47 17.78
CA SER A 291 -13.08 -19.44 18.74
C SER A 291 -14.52 -18.96 18.48
N CYS A 292 -14.83 -18.52 17.26
CA CYS A 292 -16.15 -17.98 16.91
C CYS A 292 -17.05 -18.93 16.10
N SER A 293 -16.56 -20.12 15.74
CA SER A 293 -17.27 -21.10 14.90
C SER A 293 -17.68 -20.59 13.51
N ALA A 294 -17.13 -19.45 13.06
CA ALA A 294 -17.29 -19.02 11.67
C ALA A 294 -16.72 -20.09 10.74
N MET A 295 -17.35 -20.27 9.58
CA MET A 295 -16.94 -21.26 8.59
C MET A 295 -16.62 -20.56 7.27
N SER A 296 -15.61 -21.07 6.58
CA SER A 296 -15.40 -20.77 5.18
C SER A 296 -16.57 -21.31 4.35
N SER A 297 -16.98 -20.54 3.35
CA SER A 297 -17.93 -20.95 2.33
C SER A 297 -17.49 -20.42 0.97
N ALA A 298 -18.14 -20.89 -0.10
CA ALA A 298 -17.92 -20.34 -1.44
C ALA A 298 -18.19 -18.81 -1.49
N THR A 299 -19.09 -18.30 -0.64
CA THR A 299 -19.45 -16.87 -0.59
C THR A 299 -18.60 -16.05 0.38
N SER A 300 -18.19 -16.60 1.54
CA SER A 300 -17.38 -15.89 2.53
C SER A 300 -15.87 -16.03 2.32
N GLY A 301 -15.44 -16.98 1.47
CA GLY A 301 -14.04 -17.26 1.19
C GLY A 301 -13.30 -17.92 2.37
N GLU A 302 -11.96 -17.90 2.30
CA GLU A 302 -11.10 -18.38 3.37
C GLU A 302 -11.11 -17.39 4.55
N ILE A 303 -11.51 -17.86 5.74
CA ILE A 303 -11.67 -17.02 6.94
C ILE A 303 -10.45 -17.04 7.86
N ILE A 304 -9.62 -18.08 7.77
CA ILE A 304 -8.36 -18.22 8.49
C ILE A 304 -7.25 -17.81 7.54
N ARG A 305 -6.61 -16.68 7.80
CA ARG A 305 -5.64 -16.08 6.88
C ARG A 305 -4.27 -15.94 7.54
N PRO A 306 -3.19 -16.17 6.81
CA PRO A 306 -1.86 -15.90 7.31
C PRO A 306 -1.59 -14.38 7.30
N PHE A 307 -0.64 -13.91 8.11
CA PHE A 307 -0.21 -12.50 8.14
C PHE A 307 0.81 -12.19 7.02
N ARG A 308 0.44 -12.49 5.77
CA ARG A 308 1.28 -12.28 4.59
C ARG A 308 0.78 -11.08 3.82
N PHE A 309 1.68 -10.15 3.55
CA PHE A 309 1.38 -8.94 2.81
C PHE A 309 2.39 -8.80 1.68
N GLY A 310 1.98 -9.29 0.51
CA GLY A 310 2.75 -9.25 -0.72
C GLY A 310 2.90 -7.85 -1.31
N ALA A 311 3.70 -7.74 -2.37
CA ALA A 311 3.94 -6.53 -3.12
C ALA A 311 2.65 -5.87 -3.62
N PRO A 312 1.63 -6.60 -4.14
CA PRO A 312 0.37 -5.99 -4.55
C PRO A 312 -0.31 -5.23 -3.40
N PHE A 313 -0.44 -5.85 -2.23
CA PHE A 313 -1.05 -5.21 -1.06
C PHE A 313 -0.26 -3.96 -0.64
N ILE A 314 1.06 -4.08 -0.51
CA ILE A 314 1.90 -2.94 -0.08
C ILE A 314 1.83 -1.80 -1.11
N LEU A 315 1.97 -2.12 -2.40
CA LEU A 315 1.95 -1.12 -3.45
C LEU A 315 0.59 -0.43 -3.56
N LEU A 316 -0.53 -1.15 -3.40
CA LEU A 316 -1.88 -0.57 -3.45
C LEU A 316 -2.06 0.46 -2.33
N ASN A 317 -1.54 0.18 -1.13
CA ASN A 317 -1.65 1.08 0.01
C ASN A 317 -0.62 2.23 -0.01
N ALA A 318 0.59 1.99 -0.52
CA ALA A 318 1.66 2.99 -0.54
C ALA A 318 1.56 3.94 -1.73
N THR A 319 1.07 3.47 -2.89
CA THR A 319 1.04 4.25 -4.13
C THR A 319 0.30 5.58 -3.99
N PRO A 320 -0.92 5.64 -3.41
CA PRO A 320 -1.64 6.91 -3.27
C PRO A 320 -0.86 7.95 -2.45
N ALA A 321 -0.30 7.53 -1.30
CA ALA A 321 0.47 8.40 -0.42
C ALA A 321 1.77 8.87 -1.07
N LEU A 322 2.46 7.99 -1.81
CA LEU A 322 3.65 8.36 -2.56
C LEU A 322 3.33 9.30 -3.71
N LEU A 323 2.22 9.07 -4.42
CA LEU A 323 1.79 9.87 -5.55
C LEU A 323 1.42 11.28 -5.12
N GLU A 324 0.76 11.47 -3.97
CA GLU A 324 0.40 12.79 -3.43
C GLU A 324 1.63 13.70 -3.24
N GLY A 325 2.77 13.13 -2.85
CA GLY A 325 4.03 13.85 -2.69
C GLY A 325 4.76 14.20 -4.00
N VAL A 326 4.26 13.76 -5.16
CA VAL A 326 4.87 14.04 -6.47
C VAL A 326 4.35 15.37 -7.02
N GLU A 327 5.23 16.13 -7.68
CA GLU A 327 4.82 17.36 -8.35
C GLU A 327 3.85 17.06 -9.50
N PRO A 328 2.74 17.84 -9.63
CA PRO A 328 1.85 17.78 -10.78
C PRO A 328 2.58 17.86 -12.12
N ALA A 329 1.97 17.30 -13.16
CA ALA A 329 2.40 17.60 -14.52
C ALA A 329 2.18 19.08 -14.81
N LYS A 330 3.02 19.65 -15.70
CA LYS A 330 2.78 21.00 -16.20
C LYS A 330 1.40 21.03 -16.88
N PRO A 331 0.50 21.94 -16.48
CA PRO A 331 -0.82 22.02 -17.09
C PRO A 331 -0.67 22.36 -18.58
N ASP A 332 -1.34 21.58 -19.42
CA ASP A 332 -1.51 21.89 -20.83
C ASP A 332 -2.84 22.64 -20.97
N PRO A 333 -2.84 23.94 -21.33
CA PRO A 333 -4.08 24.73 -21.47
C PRO A 333 -5.04 24.18 -22.54
N SER A 334 -4.54 23.33 -23.44
CA SER A 334 -5.32 22.74 -24.54
C SER A 334 -5.90 21.36 -24.22
N ALA A 335 -5.53 20.76 -23.10
CA ALA A 335 -5.98 19.43 -22.69
C ALA A 335 -6.81 19.50 -21.39
N ALA A 336 -7.71 18.53 -21.23
CA ALA A 336 -8.37 18.32 -19.95
C ALA A 336 -7.33 17.97 -18.87
N ALA A 337 -7.56 18.42 -17.64
CA ALA A 337 -6.68 18.11 -16.52
C ALA A 337 -6.59 16.58 -16.35
N PRO A 338 -5.38 15.99 -16.42
CA PRO A 338 -5.24 14.55 -16.27
C PRO A 338 -5.60 14.11 -14.84
N PRO A 339 -6.04 12.85 -14.64
CA PRO A 339 -6.26 12.29 -13.31
C PRO A 339 -5.05 12.50 -12.40
N GLY A 340 -5.31 12.82 -11.13
CA GLY A 340 -4.26 13.08 -10.14
C GLY A 340 -3.32 14.24 -10.51
N GLU A 341 -3.78 15.19 -11.34
CA GLU A 341 -2.98 16.29 -11.91
C GLU A 341 -1.76 15.80 -12.72
N GLY A 342 -1.80 14.58 -13.25
CA GLY A 342 -0.74 14.02 -14.09
C GLY A 342 0.53 13.66 -13.31
N ARG A 343 0.43 13.49 -11.99
CA ARG A 343 1.51 12.97 -11.16
C ARG A 343 1.91 11.57 -11.63
N ARG A 344 3.20 11.26 -11.55
CA ARG A 344 3.78 10.02 -12.11
C ARG A 344 4.57 9.26 -11.07
N LEU A 345 4.29 7.97 -10.95
CA LEU A 345 5.05 6.99 -10.16
C LEU A 345 5.44 5.83 -11.07
N LEU A 346 6.66 5.31 -10.89
CA LEU A 346 7.10 4.07 -11.51
C LEU A 346 7.29 3.03 -10.40
N SER A 347 6.49 1.96 -10.46
CA SER A 347 6.62 0.81 -9.58
C SER A 347 7.25 -0.37 -10.32
N PHE A 348 8.00 -1.19 -9.58
CA PHE A 348 8.61 -2.42 -10.09
C PHE A 348 8.25 -3.55 -9.12
N THR A 349 7.84 -4.69 -9.66
CA THR A 349 7.73 -5.95 -8.91
C THR A 349 8.46 -7.04 -9.68
N ASP A 350 8.86 -8.09 -8.98
CA ASP A 350 9.50 -9.27 -9.55
C ASP A 350 8.50 -10.22 -10.24
N SER A 351 7.20 -9.97 -10.12
CA SER A 351 6.12 -10.74 -10.75
C SER A 351 5.52 -10.02 -11.97
N ARG A 352 5.73 -10.60 -13.17
CA ARG A 352 5.16 -10.09 -14.43
C ARG A 352 3.62 -10.11 -14.41
N GLN A 353 3.04 -11.25 -14.03
CA GLN A 353 1.58 -11.40 -13.93
C GLN A 353 1.01 -10.53 -12.81
N GLY A 354 1.73 -10.41 -11.69
CA GLY A 354 1.31 -9.55 -10.60
C GLY A 354 1.30 -8.07 -10.96
N THR A 355 2.23 -7.63 -11.82
CA THR A 355 2.22 -6.25 -12.33
C THR A 355 0.95 -5.94 -13.13
N ALA A 356 0.52 -6.86 -14.01
CA ALA A 356 -0.68 -6.66 -14.83
C ALA A 356 -1.96 -6.62 -13.97
N ARG A 357 -2.13 -7.58 -13.06
CA ARG A 357 -3.26 -7.61 -12.12
C ARG A 357 -3.28 -6.38 -11.20
N PHE A 358 -2.11 -5.93 -10.75
CA PHE A 358 -1.97 -4.73 -9.92
C PHE A 358 -2.47 -3.47 -10.62
N ALA A 359 -2.15 -3.27 -11.90
CA ALA A 359 -2.57 -2.07 -12.64
C ALA A 359 -4.11 -1.95 -12.73
N ALA A 360 -4.79 -3.02 -13.12
CA ALA A 360 -6.25 -3.06 -13.20
C ALA A 360 -6.91 -2.90 -11.81
N LYS A 361 -6.30 -3.50 -10.78
CA LYS A 361 -6.78 -3.38 -9.40
C LYS A 361 -6.64 -1.96 -8.87
N LEU A 362 -5.51 -1.29 -9.14
CA LEU A 362 -5.28 0.10 -8.74
C LEU A 362 -6.30 1.06 -9.36
N GLU A 363 -6.63 0.88 -10.64
CA GLU A 363 -7.67 1.64 -11.33
C GLU A 363 -9.04 1.40 -10.68
N THR A 364 -9.44 0.14 -10.54
CA THR A 364 -10.71 -0.25 -9.90
C THR A 364 -10.85 0.33 -8.48
N ASP A 365 -9.78 0.28 -7.70
CA ASP A 365 -9.77 0.79 -6.33
C ASP A 365 -9.80 2.32 -6.28
N ALA A 366 -9.15 3.00 -7.23
CA ALA A 366 -9.22 4.45 -7.37
C ALA A 366 -10.65 4.90 -7.71
N GLU A 367 -11.31 4.25 -8.66
CA GLU A 367 -12.72 4.51 -9.01
C GLU A 367 -13.66 4.23 -7.83
N ARG A 368 -13.46 3.11 -7.15
CA ARG A 368 -14.24 2.74 -5.96
C ARG A 368 -14.05 3.74 -4.83
N ALA A 369 -12.82 4.20 -4.60
CA ALA A 369 -12.52 5.22 -3.61
C ALA A 369 -13.16 6.56 -3.98
N PHE A 370 -13.10 6.95 -5.25
CA PHE A 370 -13.78 8.14 -5.77
C PHE A 370 -15.28 8.05 -5.56
N MET A 371 -15.94 6.97 -5.98
CA MET A 371 -17.38 6.79 -5.80
C MET A 371 -17.78 6.83 -4.32
N ARG A 372 -17.04 6.15 -3.44
CA ARG A 372 -17.29 6.18 -1.99
C ARG A 372 -17.18 7.60 -1.43
N ALA A 373 -16.14 8.33 -1.80
CA ALA A 373 -15.93 9.72 -1.38
C ALA A 373 -17.03 10.64 -1.93
N TYR A 374 -17.38 10.50 -3.21
CA TYR A 374 -18.43 11.27 -3.87
C TYR A 374 -19.80 11.05 -3.22
N ILE A 375 -20.19 9.78 -3.00
CA ILE A 375 -21.43 9.43 -2.30
C ILE A 375 -21.42 10.02 -0.90
N TYR A 376 -20.35 9.82 -0.13
CA TYR A 376 -20.23 10.32 1.22
C TYR A 376 -20.36 11.85 1.27
N GLN A 377 -19.59 12.58 0.45
CA GLN A 377 -19.63 14.04 0.41
C GLN A 377 -20.98 14.55 -0.08
N SER A 378 -21.56 13.94 -1.10
CA SER A 378 -22.91 14.28 -1.58
C SER A 378 -23.95 14.12 -0.48
N VAL A 379 -23.93 13.01 0.27
CA VAL A 379 -24.82 12.78 1.41
C VAL A 379 -24.55 13.77 2.55
N GLN A 380 -23.29 14.02 2.89
CA GLN A 380 -22.92 14.95 3.97
C GLN A 380 -23.33 16.38 3.65
N ASN A 381 -23.07 16.85 2.43
CA ASN A 381 -23.50 18.16 1.97
C ASN A 381 -25.02 18.24 2.06
N ALA A 382 -25.71 17.26 1.50
CA ALA A 382 -27.16 17.21 1.54
C ALA A 382 -27.69 17.23 3.02
N ALA A 383 -27.02 16.57 3.96
CA ALA A 383 -27.40 16.60 5.37
C ALA A 383 -27.09 17.94 6.11
N ARG A 384 -26.41 18.93 5.51
CA ARG A 384 -26.00 20.17 6.19
C ARG A 384 -27.14 21.12 6.54
N LEU A 385 -28.24 21.09 5.80
CA LEU A 385 -29.40 21.96 6.07
C LEU A 385 -30.48 21.18 6.80
N THR A 386 -30.90 21.70 7.95
CA THR A 386 -32.09 21.20 8.63
C THR A 386 -33.35 21.49 7.79
N ASN A 387 -34.42 20.73 8.03
CA ASN A 387 -35.71 20.96 7.37
C ASN A 387 -36.24 22.40 7.60
N GLU A 388 -35.93 22.99 8.76
CA GLU A 388 -36.32 24.36 9.12
C GLU A 388 -35.51 25.41 8.34
N GLU A 389 -34.18 25.28 8.29
CA GLU A 389 -33.32 26.17 7.51
C GLU A 389 -33.64 26.11 6.00
N ARG A 390 -33.96 24.92 5.50
CA ARG A 390 -34.39 24.73 4.11
C ARG A 390 -35.72 25.44 3.82
N ALA A 391 -36.69 25.36 4.74
CA ALA A 391 -37.96 26.07 4.61
C ALA A 391 -37.76 27.59 4.61
N ASP A 392 -36.86 28.09 5.45
CA ASP A 392 -36.51 29.51 5.54
C ASP A 392 -35.85 30.02 4.26
N ILE A 393 -34.84 29.30 3.75
CA ILE A 393 -34.16 29.70 2.51
C ILE A 393 -35.14 29.63 1.31
N THR A 394 -36.04 28.64 1.28
CA THR A 394 -37.07 28.54 0.23
C THR A 394 -38.03 29.74 0.27
N ARG A 395 -38.43 30.17 1.47
CA ARG A 395 -39.26 31.36 1.67
C ARG A 395 -38.54 32.63 1.25
N ASP A 396 -37.25 32.77 1.59
CA ASP A 396 -36.41 33.90 1.16
C ASP A 396 -36.34 33.99 -0.37
N VAL A 397 -36.08 32.88 -1.06
CA VAL A 397 -36.01 32.84 -2.54
C VAL A 397 -37.33 33.31 -3.14
N LYS A 398 -38.47 32.80 -2.66
CA LYS A 398 -39.80 33.19 -3.14
C LYS A 398 -40.09 34.68 -2.91
N ASN A 399 -39.66 35.24 -1.78
CA ASN A 399 -39.80 36.67 -1.49
C ASN A 399 -38.94 37.52 -2.43
N LEU A 400 -37.69 37.12 -2.65
CA LEU A 400 -36.76 37.82 -3.56
C LEU A 400 -37.25 37.79 -5.02
N GLU A 401 -37.81 36.66 -5.48
CA GLU A 401 -38.43 36.54 -6.81
C GLU A 401 -39.69 37.41 -6.95
N GLY A 402 -40.50 37.50 -5.90
CA GLY A 402 -41.67 38.40 -5.85
C GLY A 402 -41.26 39.87 -5.93
N LEU A 403 -40.18 40.26 -5.24
CA LEU A 403 -39.61 41.61 -5.30
C LEU A 403 -39.02 41.92 -6.68
N LEU A 404 -38.29 40.98 -7.28
CA LEU A 404 -37.74 41.12 -8.63
C LEU A 404 -38.85 41.31 -9.68
N SER A 405 -39.95 40.56 -9.54
CA SER A 405 -41.13 40.68 -10.42
C SER A 405 -41.84 42.02 -10.27
N SER A 406 -41.84 42.59 -9.05
CA SER A 406 -42.49 43.87 -8.74
C SER A 406 -41.61 45.08 -9.04
N SER A 407 -40.29 44.91 -9.15
CA SER A 407 -39.33 46.00 -9.37
C SER A 407 -38.13 45.53 -10.21
N PRO A 408 -38.27 45.51 -11.55
CA PRO A 408 -37.23 45.04 -12.47
C PRO A 408 -35.91 45.85 -12.41
N SER A 409 -35.95 47.09 -11.90
CA SER A 409 -34.76 47.93 -11.73
C SER A 409 -33.74 47.39 -10.72
N LEU A 410 -34.12 46.42 -9.88
CA LEU A 410 -33.26 45.79 -8.87
C LEU A 410 -32.61 44.48 -9.36
N GLU A 411 -32.77 44.15 -10.64
CA GLU A 411 -32.31 42.87 -11.22
C GLU A 411 -30.82 42.59 -10.99
N ALA A 412 -29.96 43.59 -11.20
CA ALA A 412 -28.51 43.46 -11.03
C ALA A 412 -28.09 43.10 -9.59
N THR A 413 -28.92 43.43 -8.60
CA THR A 413 -28.66 43.16 -7.19
C THR A 413 -29.34 41.87 -6.70
N LEU A 414 -30.57 41.59 -7.16
CA LEU A 414 -31.37 40.47 -6.67
C LEU A 414 -31.02 39.14 -7.33
N LYS A 415 -30.65 39.11 -8.63
CA LYS A 415 -30.24 37.87 -9.31
C LYS A 415 -29.08 37.12 -8.64
N PRO A 416 -27.95 37.76 -8.29
CA PRO A 416 -26.84 37.04 -7.64
C PRO A 416 -27.23 36.49 -6.27
N LEU A 417 -28.05 37.20 -5.49
CA LEU A 417 -28.55 36.73 -4.19
C LEU A 417 -29.50 35.53 -4.32
N ILE A 418 -30.37 35.53 -5.34
CA ILE A 418 -31.26 34.39 -5.65
C ILE A 418 -30.43 33.17 -6.07
N LEU A 419 -29.40 33.36 -6.91
CA LEU A 419 -28.50 32.28 -7.33
C LEU A 419 -27.74 31.69 -6.13
N GLU A 420 -27.20 32.53 -5.24
CA GLU A 420 -26.51 32.08 -4.03
C GLU A 420 -27.43 31.27 -3.10
N LYS A 421 -28.67 31.75 -2.88
CA LYS A 421 -29.66 31.07 -2.03
C LYS A 421 -30.17 29.76 -2.65
N ARG A 422 -30.28 29.68 -3.98
CA ARG A 422 -30.62 28.44 -4.70
C ARG A 422 -29.48 27.43 -4.65
N ALA A 423 -28.23 27.86 -4.83
CA ALA A 423 -27.06 27.01 -4.66
C ALA A 423 -27.02 26.41 -3.25
N LYS A 424 -27.31 27.20 -2.21
CA LYS A 424 -27.45 26.72 -0.82
C LYS A 424 -28.56 25.67 -0.66
N LEU A 425 -29.71 25.81 -1.35
CA LEU A 425 -30.78 24.80 -1.32
C LEU A 425 -30.40 23.50 -2.05
N GLU A 426 -29.62 23.59 -3.13
CA GLU A 426 -29.07 22.42 -3.82
C GLU A 426 -28.03 21.69 -2.96
N GLU A 427 -27.28 22.44 -2.14
CA GLU A 427 -26.28 21.88 -1.24
C GLU A 427 -26.87 21.10 -0.07
N GLY A 428 -28.10 21.32 0.39
CA GLY A 428 -28.63 20.63 1.60
C GLY A 428 -30.06 20.08 1.46
N GLY A 429 -30.26 18.75 1.43
CA GLY A 429 -31.52 17.98 1.54
C GLY A 429 -31.33 16.45 1.69
N GLN A 430 -32.36 15.63 1.45
CA GLN A 430 -32.19 14.18 1.25
C GLN A 430 -31.80 13.92 -0.22
N ILE A 431 -30.65 13.27 -0.46
CA ILE A 431 -30.26 12.80 -1.80
C ILE A 431 -30.88 11.43 -2.05
N THR A 432 -31.62 11.26 -3.15
CA THR A 432 -32.15 9.97 -3.56
C THR A 432 -31.08 9.20 -4.34
N TYR A 433 -31.11 7.86 -4.27
CA TYR A 433 -30.21 7.02 -5.08
C TYR A 433 -30.30 7.36 -6.57
N GLN A 434 -31.51 7.64 -7.06
CA GLN A 434 -31.76 7.97 -8.46
C GLN A 434 -31.06 9.28 -8.87
N ALA A 435 -31.14 10.33 -8.05
CA ALA A 435 -30.42 11.59 -8.29
C ALA A 435 -28.90 11.39 -8.29
N LEU A 436 -28.40 10.56 -7.38
CA LEU A 436 -26.98 10.24 -7.27
C LEU A 436 -26.49 9.45 -8.50
N SER A 437 -27.29 8.50 -8.99
CA SER A 437 -26.97 7.66 -10.16
C SER A 437 -26.98 8.41 -11.50
N THR A 438 -27.60 9.58 -11.58
CA THR A 438 -27.62 10.39 -12.82
C THR A 438 -26.42 11.34 -12.90
N GLN A 439 -25.73 11.56 -11.77
CA GLN A 439 -24.54 12.41 -11.68
C GLN A 439 -23.24 11.62 -11.84
N LEU A 440 -23.27 10.33 -11.50
CA LEU A 440 -22.24 9.33 -11.81
C LEU A 440 -22.43 8.86 -13.26
#